data_AF-A0A543F8L1-F1
#
_entry.id   AF-A0A543F8L1-F1
#
_cell.length_a   1.000
_cell.length_b   1.000
_cell.length_c   1.000
_cell.angle_alpha   90.00
_cell.angle_beta   90.00
_cell.angle_gamma   90.00
#
_symmetry.space_group_name_H-M   'P 1'
#
loop_
_entity.id
_entity.type
_entity.pdbx_description
1 polymer ?
#
loop_
_entity_poly.entity_id
_entity_poly.type
_entity_poly.pdbx_seq_one_letter_code
_entity_poly.pdbx_strand_id
1 'polypeptide(L)'
;MKAFRILLLASVLGLGAIFGAGQAHAWSSTGSVTTTCSGTIDYWGGYFYYHTYQWADADEDTVSQEHSFSFAGFLEGFENAGWVYADRAYVVYRNGWLDLAVPYQSGWEPKIRDNRYDTDTTDGQWYVLCEL
;
A
#
# COMPACT_ATOMS: atom_id res chain seq x y z
N MET A 1 -19.29 47.53 -64.95
CA MET A 1 -17.85 47.53 -64.59
C MET A 1 -17.72 47.18 -63.12
N LYS A 2 -17.17 45.99 -62.87
CA LYS A 2 -16.47 45.42 -61.69
C LYS A 2 -16.96 45.78 -60.28
N ALA A 3 -17.64 44.80 -59.67
CA ALA A 3 -17.88 44.66 -58.24
C ALA A 3 -16.56 44.46 -57.47
N PHE A 4 -16.49 45.06 -56.27
CA PHE A 4 -15.29 45.26 -55.49
C PHE A 4 -15.27 44.29 -54.28
N ARG A 5 -14.30 43.37 -54.30
CA ARG A 5 -13.60 42.72 -53.19
C ARG A 5 -14.44 41.84 -52.22
N ILE A 6 -14.42 40.54 -52.52
CA ILE A 6 -14.67 39.45 -51.57
C ILE A 6 -13.50 39.41 -50.58
N LEU A 7 -13.80 39.59 -49.29
CA LEU A 7 -12.87 39.43 -48.18
C LEU A 7 -12.80 37.94 -47.83
N LEU A 8 -11.60 37.37 -47.96
CA LEU A 8 -11.22 36.01 -47.56
C LEU A 8 -10.32 36.14 -46.32
N LEU A 9 -10.27 35.08 -45.51
CA LEU A 9 -9.51 34.86 -44.26
C LEU A 9 -10.24 35.31 -42.97
N ALA A 10 -10.30 34.55 -41.88
CA ALA A 10 -9.43 33.47 -41.42
C ALA A 10 -10.10 32.54 -40.38
N SER A 11 -9.45 31.39 -40.20
CA SER A 11 -9.29 30.61 -38.96
C SER A 11 -10.49 29.91 -38.32
N VAL A 12 -10.67 28.65 -38.72
CA VAL A 12 -11.10 27.56 -37.84
C VAL A 12 -10.03 27.41 -36.74
N LEU A 13 -10.29 27.88 -35.52
CA LEU A 13 -9.53 27.50 -34.34
C LEU A 13 -10.28 26.37 -33.65
N GLY A 14 -9.97 25.14 -34.04
CA GLY A 14 -10.27 23.96 -33.24
C GLY A 14 -9.40 23.99 -31.98
N LEU A 15 -9.99 24.42 -30.86
CA LEU A 15 -9.41 24.23 -29.53
C LEU A 15 -9.83 22.86 -29.00
N GLY A 16 -9.26 21.83 -29.62
CA GLY A 16 -9.19 20.48 -29.05
C GLY A 16 -7.90 20.36 -28.25
N ALA A 17 -7.92 20.78 -27.00
CA ALA A 17 -6.85 20.46 -26.05
C ALA A 17 -7.49 20.09 -24.72
N ILE A 18 -8.01 18.86 -24.66
CA ILE A 18 -8.26 18.18 -23.40
C ILE A 18 -6.87 17.86 -22.84
N PHE A 19 -6.30 18.78 -22.08
CA PHE A 19 -5.16 18.47 -21.23
C PHE A 19 -5.69 17.58 -20.10
N GLY A 20 -5.66 16.27 -20.33
CA GLY A 20 -5.69 15.30 -19.25
C GLY A 20 -4.41 15.48 -18.46
N ALA A 21 -4.42 16.38 -17.48
CA ALA A 21 -3.43 16.39 -16.43
C ALA A 21 -3.58 15.06 -15.68
N GLY A 22 -2.79 14.06 -16.08
CA GLY A 22 -2.56 12.88 -15.26
C GLY A 22 -2.00 13.38 -13.95
N GLN A 23 -2.80 13.33 -12.89
CA GLN A 23 -2.32 13.65 -11.56
C GLN A 23 -1.41 12.49 -11.15
N ALA A 24 -0.09 12.70 -11.20
CA ALA A 24 0.85 11.85 -10.51
C ALA A 24 0.67 12.13 -9.01
N HIS A 25 -0.01 11.23 -8.31
CA HIS A 25 -0.26 11.37 -6.88
C HIS A 25 0.86 10.68 -6.10
N ALA A 26 1.92 11.43 -5.78
CA ALA A 26 2.83 11.04 -4.71
C ALA A 26 2.06 11.05 -3.38
N TRP A 27 2.13 9.98 -2.62
CA TRP A 27 1.57 9.92 -1.27
C TRP A 27 2.71 9.95 -0.25
N SER A 28 2.44 10.56 0.91
CA SER A 28 3.32 10.54 2.08
C SER A 28 2.46 10.43 3.34
N SER A 29 2.92 9.67 4.32
CA SER A 29 2.15 9.37 5.53
C SER A 29 3.11 9.03 6.67
N THR A 30 2.91 9.71 7.81
CA THR A 30 3.68 9.48 9.04
C THR A 30 2.75 9.07 10.16
N GLY A 31 3.11 8.05 10.94
CA GLY A 31 2.26 7.58 12.03
C GLY A 31 2.92 6.54 12.91
N SER A 32 2.25 6.22 14.01
CA SER A 32 2.59 5.05 14.82
C SER A 32 1.37 4.36 15.38
N VAL A 33 1.41 3.03 15.44
CA VAL A 33 0.37 2.19 16.05
C VAL A 33 1.01 1.09 16.87
N THR A 34 0.36 0.78 17.99
CA THR A 34 0.58 -0.45 18.75
C THR A 34 -0.64 -1.34 18.61
N THR A 35 -0.43 -2.59 18.23
CA THR A 35 -1.51 -3.57 18.08
C THR A 35 -1.12 -4.85 18.81
N THR A 36 -2.09 -5.46 19.49
CA THR A 36 -1.92 -6.76 20.13
C THR A 36 -3.14 -7.61 19.87
N CYS A 37 -2.95 -8.80 19.35
CA CYS A 37 -4.02 -9.76 19.16
C CYS A 37 -3.48 -11.19 19.06
N SER A 38 -4.39 -12.15 19.12
CA SER A 38 -4.07 -13.55 18.93
C SER A 38 -5.27 -14.29 18.39
N GLY A 39 -5.04 -15.35 17.65
CA GLY A 39 -6.11 -16.15 17.08
C GLY A 39 -5.59 -17.42 16.45
N THR A 40 -6.40 -18.05 15.62
CA THR A 40 -6.04 -19.26 14.88
C THR A 40 -6.41 -19.05 13.43
N ILE A 41 -5.50 -19.42 12.52
CA ILE A 41 -5.77 -19.44 11.08
C ILE A 41 -5.58 -20.86 10.58
N ASP A 42 -6.69 -21.51 10.23
CA ASP A 42 -6.71 -22.91 9.81
C ASP A 42 -5.85 -23.15 8.56
N TYR A 43 -5.82 -22.19 7.64
CA TYR A 43 -5.04 -22.28 6.40
C TYR A 43 -3.53 -22.42 6.63
N TRP A 44 -2.99 -21.77 7.67
CA TRP A 44 -1.59 -21.89 8.08
C TRP A 44 -1.39 -22.77 9.31
N GLY A 45 -2.44 -23.50 9.69
CA GLY A 45 -2.38 -24.62 10.63
C GLY A 45 -1.97 -24.24 12.04
N GLY A 46 -2.24 -23.01 12.50
CA GLY A 46 -1.69 -22.57 13.77
C GLY A 46 -2.40 -21.43 14.47
N TYR A 47 -2.26 -21.46 15.78
CA TYR A 47 -2.37 -20.29 16.64
C TYR A 47 -1.33 -19.24 16.22
N PHE A 48 -1.66 -17.98 16.42
CA PHE A 48 -0.70 -16.88 16.40
C PHE A 48 -0.88 -15.96 17.59
N TYR A 49 0.24 -15.38 18.03
CA TYR A 49 0.27 -14.18 18.84
C TYR A 49 0.93 -13.07 18.04
N TYR A 50 0.32 -11.89 18.08
CA TYR A 50 0.76 -10.70 17.37
C TYR A 50 0.85 -9.56 18.37
N HIS A 51 2.05 -9.03 18.60
CA HIS A 51 2.26 -7.77 19.30
C HIS A 51 3.26 -6.93 18.53
N THR A 52 2.85 -5.74 18.12
CA THR A 52 3.71 -4.80 17.40
C THR A 52 3.57 -3.41 17.96
N TYR A 53 4.71 -2.72 18.10
CA TYR A 53 4.80 -1.28 17.97
C TYR A 53 5.44 -0.98 16.61
N GLN A 54 4.82 -0.11 15.83
CA GLN A 54 5.36 0.36 14.55
C GLN A 54 5.19 1.86 14.46
N TRP A 55 6.29 2.58 14.23
CA TRP A 55 6.31 3.94 13.71
C TRP A 55 6.88 3.93 12.30
N ALA A 56 6.31 4.72 11.39
CA ALA A 56 6.88 4.94 10.07
C ALA A 56 6.59 6.36 9.56
N ASP A 57 7.54 6.89 8.81
CA ASP A 57 7.41 8.02 7.91
C ASP A 57 7.69 7.51 6.50
N ALA A 58 6.64 7.33 5.71
CA ALA A 58 6.70 6.65 4.42
C ALA A 58 6.09 7.48 3.30
N ASP A 59 6.70 7.40 2.13
CA ASP A 59 6.17 7.87 0.87
C ASP A 59 6.28 6.76 -0.19
N GLU A 60 5.91 7.08 -1.44
CA GLU A 60 5.91 6.12 -2.54
C GLU A 60 7.28 5.46 -2.79
N ASP A 61 8.38 6.15 -2.47
CA ASP A 61 9.74 5.74 -2.82
C ASP A 61 10.59 5.35 -1.59
N THR A 62 10.23 5.81 -0.41
CA THR A 62 11.06 5.73 0.80
C THR A 62 10.25 5.42 2.05
N VAL A 63 10.89 4.73 2.99
CA VAL A 63 10.35 4.48 4.32
C VAL A 63 11.44 4.65 5.37
N SER A 64 11.20 5.57 6.30
CA SER A 64 11.92 5.64 7.57
C SER A 64 11.04 5.00 8.63
N GLN A 65 11.59 4.11 9.46
CA GLN A 65 10.78 3.34 10.38
C GLN A 65 11.53 2.91 11.64
N GLU A 66 10.74 2.71 12.70
CA GLU A 66 11.17 2.13 13.97
C GLU A 66 10.09 1.16 14.42
N HIS A 67 10.47 -0.04 14.83
CA HIS A 67 9.53 -1.06 15.25
C HIS A 67 10.05 -1.92 16.39
N SER A 68 9.12 -2.51 17.14
CA SER A 68 9.38 -3.54 18.13
C SER A 68 8.30 -4.61 18.00
N PHE A 69 8.71 -5.80 17.58
CA PHE A 69 7.82 -6.92 17.31
C PHE A 69 8.00 -8.05 18.32
N SER A 70 6.90 -8.68 18.67
CA SER A 70 6.86 -9.89 19.49
C SER A 70 5.76 -10.78 18.95
N PHE A 71 6.16 -11.87 18.31
CA PHE A 71 5.28 -12.83 17.66
C PHE A 71 5.41 -14.21 18.32
N ALA A 72 4.37 -15.03 18.18
CA ALA A 72 4.44 -16.45 18.54
C ALA A 72 3.51 -17.28 17.65
N GLY A 73 3.66 -18.60 17.72
CA GLY A 73 2.88 -19.53 16.90
C GLY A 73 3.37 -19.48 15.45
N PHE A 74 2.47 -19.50 14.47
CA PHE A 74 2.90 -19.54 13.07
C PHE A 74 3.59 -18.24 12.59
N LEU A 75 3.44 -17.13 13.33
CA LEU A 75 4.15 -15.87 13.07
C LEU A 75 5.56 -15.84 13.68
N GLU A 76 5.97 -16.85 14.45
CA GLU A 76 7.30 -16.89 15.06
C GLU A 76 8.40 -16.75 13.99
N GLY A 77 9.34 -15.84 14.23
CA GLY A 77 10.43 -15.53 13.31
C GLY A 77 10.18 -14.33 12.41
N PHE A 78 8.95 -13.82 12.31
CA PHE A 78 8.66 -12.57 11.60
C PHE A 78 9.33 -11.33 12.21
N GLU A 79 9.80 -11.41 13.45
CA GLU A 79 10.60 -10.35 14.08
C GLU A 79 11.91 -10.09 13.32
N ASN A 80 12.38 -11.08 12.55
CA ASN A 80 13.57 -11.00 11.72
C ASN A 80 13.25 -10.78 10.24
N ALA A 81 11.98 -10.54 9.90
CA ALA A 81 11.55 -10.35 8.51
C ALA A 81 12.11 -9.05 7.93
N GLY A 82 12.49 -9.09 6.65
CA GLY A 82 12.89 -7.89 5.92
C GLY A 82 11.66 -7.11 5.47
N TRP A 83 11.71 -5.77 5.54
CA TRP A 83 10.69 -4.94 4.89
C TRP A 83 10.77 -5.10 3.36
N VAL A 84 9.63 -4.98 2.68
CA VAL A 84 9.52 -5.10 1.22
C VAL A 84 9.09 -3.78 0.59
N TYR A 85 7.99 -3.22 1.09
CA TYR A 85 7.45 -1.94 0.66
C TYR A 85 6.61 -1.34 1.80
N ALA A 86 6.29 -0.06 1.66
CA ALA A 86 5.28 0.61 2.48
C ALA A 86 4.17 1.15 1.59
N ASP A 87 2.99 1.28 2.13
CA ASP A 87 1.90 2.04 1.54
C ASP A 87 1.41 3.10 2.52
N ARG A 88 0.27 3.75 2.23
CA ARG A 88 -0.27 4.84 3.05
C ARG A 88 -0.56 4.46 4.52
N ALA A 89 -0.67 3.18 4.83
CA ALA A 89 -1.09 2.69 6.14
C ALA A 89 -0.23 1.55 6.71
N TYR A 90 0.50 0.82 5.86
CA TYR A 90 1.24 -0.37 6.23
C TYR A 90 2.71 -0.28 5.88
N VAL A 91 3.54 -0.91 6.71
CA VAL A 91 4.82 -1.45 6.26
C VAL A 91 4.66 -2.95 6.09
N VAL A 92 5.05 -3.46 4.93
CA VAL A 92 4.98 -4.88 4.61
C VAL A 92 6.33 -5.55 4.82
N TYR A 93 6.34 -6.62 5.61
CA TYR A 93 7.51 -7.43 5.92
C TYR A 93 7.37 -8.82 5.30
N ARG A 94 8.47 -9.41 4.85
CA ARG A 94 8.48 -10.73 4.20
C ARG A 94 9.36 -11.71 4.95
N ASN A 95 8.80 -12.88 5.22
CA ASN A 95 9.52 -14.03 5.74
C ASN A 95 9.17 -15.27 4.93
N GLY A 96 10.09 -15.68 4.05
CA GLY A 96 9.88 -16.77 3.11
C GLY A 96 8.69 -16.48 2.18
N TRP A 97 7.66 -17.31 2.29
CA TRP A 97 6.49 -17.31 1.42
C TRP A 97 5.30 -16.49 1.96
N LEU A 98 5.50 -15.75 3.04
CA LEU A 98 4.47 -14.95 3.68
C LEU A 98 4.88 -13.47 3.74
N ASP A 99 3.92 -12.60 3.46
CA ASP A 99 4.02 -11.16 3.66
C ASP A 99 3.10 -10.74 4.82
N LEU A 100 3.62 -9.97 5.77
CA LEU A 100 2.90 -9.42 6.92
C LEU A 100 2.82 -7.89 6.79
N ALA A 101 1.60 -7.37 6.66
CA ALA A 101 1.31 -5.93 6.65
C ALA A 101 1.07 -5.44 8.08
N VAL A 102 2.03 -4.70 8.62
CA VAL A 102 1.99 -4.11 9.95
C VAL A 102 1.52 -2.66 9.83
N PRO A 103 0.38 -2.29 10.45
CA PRO A 103 -0.14 -0.94 10.36
C PRO A 103 0.72 0.04 11.16
N TYR A 104 0.92 1.22 10.61
CA TYR A 104 1.47 2.37 11.33
C TYR A 104 0.48 3.56 11.38
N GLN A 105 -0.67 3.43 10.70
CA GLN A 105 -1.81 4.33 10.78
C GLN A 105 -2.96 3.70 11.59
N SER A 106 -3.64 4.51 12.40
CA SER A 106 -4.75 4.03 13.23
C SER A 106 -5.98 3.65 12.38
N GLY A 107 -6.76 2.68 12.87
CA GLY A 107 -7.95 2.18 12.17
C GLY A 107 -7.66 1.18 11.05
N TRP A 108 -6.42 0.74 10.89
CA TRP A 108 -6.01 -0.25 9.90
C TRP A 108 -5.64 -1.57 10.55
N GLU A 109 -6.30 -2.64 10.13
CA GLU A 109 -6.13 -3.97 10.69
C GLU A 109 -4.84 -4.62 10.19
N PRO A 110 -4.06 -5.32 11.05
CA PRO A 110 -2.91 -6.10 10.61
C PRO A 110 -3.33 -7.27 9.74
N LYS A 111 -2.57 -7.51 8.67
CA LYS A 111 -2.93 -8.50 7.64
C LYS A 111 -1.73 -9.33 7.24
N ILE A 112 -2.00 -10.51 6.69
CA ILE A 112 -0.98 -11.43 6.18
C ILE A 112 -1.45 -12.06 4.86
N ARG A 113 -0.52 -12.37 3.97
CA ARG A 113 -0.82 -13.08 2.72
C ARG A 113 0.26 -14.11 2.39
N ASP A 114 -0.14 -15.10 1.60
CA ASP A 114 0.77 -15.99 0.90
C ASP A 114 1.26 -15.31 -0.39
N ASN A 115 2.57 -15.13 -0.53
CA ASN A 115 3.20 -14.43 -1.66
C ASN A 115 3.71 -15.38 -2.75
N ARG A 116 3.45 -16.69 -2.67
CA ARG A 116 3.92 -17.68 -3.68
C ARG A 116 3.23 -17.56 -5.03
N TYR A 117 2.00 -17.06 -5.02
CA TYR A 117 1.16 -16.95 -6.20
C TYR A 117 0.96 -15.49 -6.62
N ASP A 118 1.96 -14.64 -6.33
CA ASP A 118 2.01 -13.22 -6.67
C ASP A 118 2.09 -13.03 -8.20
N THR A 119 0.96 -13.23 -8.87
CA THR A 119 0.79 -12.99 -10.31
C THR A 119 0.21 -11.60 -10.50
N ASP A 120 1.06 -10.57 -10.55
CA ASP A 120 0.80 -9.23 -11.12
C ASP A 120 -0.48 -8.48 -10.69
N THR A 121 -1.19 -8.96 -9.69
CA THR A 121 -2.30 -8.26 -9.09
C THR A 121 -1.93 -7.97 -7.64
N THR A 122 -2.07 -6.71 -7.26
CA THR A 122 -2.19 -6.25 -5.88
C THR A 122 -3.29 -6.96 -5.05
N ASP A 123 -3.89 -8.05 -5.57
CA ASP A 123 -5.03 -8.81 -5.07
C ASP A 123 -4.66 -10.22 -4.55
N GLY A 124 -3.38 -10.50 -4.24
CA GLY A 124 -3.08 -11.65 -3.38
C GLY A 124 -3.95 -11.55 -2.12
N GLN A 125 -4.75 -12.59 -1.81
CA GLN A 125 -5.73 -12.52 -0.73
C GLN A 125 -5.05 -12.21 0.61
N TRP A 126 -5.28 -11.00 1.10
CA TRP A 126 -4.88 -10.59 2.44
C TRP A 126 -5.89 -11.13 3.45
N TYR A 127 -5.38 -11.82 4.45
CA TYR A 127 -6.14 -12.30 5.60
C TYR A 127 -5.92 -11.33 6.76
N VAL A 128 -7.01 -10.78 7.29
CA VAL A 128 -6.99 -9.96 8.49
C VAL A 128 -6.63 -10.84 9.68
N LEU A 129 -5.58 -10.49 10.42
CA LEU A 129 -5.19 -11.19 11.64
C LEU A 129 -6.16 -10.84 12.78
N CYS A 130 -6.52 -9.58 12.92
CA CYS A 130 -7.48 -9.14 13.92
C CYS A 130 -8.17 -7.84 13.53
N GLU A 131 -9.44 -7.73 13.92
CA GLU A 131 -10.23 -6.51 13.84
C GLU A 131 -9.82 -5.54 14.96
N LEU A 132 -9.87 -4.23 14.69
CA LEU A 132 -9.50 -3.15 15.62
C LEU A 132 -10.70 -2.36 16.16
#